data_AF-A0A3B9V303-F1
#
_entry.id   AF-A0A3B9V303-F1
#
_cell.length_a   1.000
_cell.length_b   1.000
_cell.length_c   1.000
_cell.angle_alpha   90.00
_cell.angle_beta   90.00
_cell.angle_gamma   90.00
#
_symmetry.space_group_name_H-M   'P 1'
#
loop_
_entity.id
_entity.type
_entity.pdbx_description
1 polymer ?
#
loop_
_entity_poly.entity_id
_entity_poly.type
_entity_poly.pdbx_seq_one_letter_code
_entity_poly.pdbx_strand_id
1 'polypeptide(L)'
;PTATITLEVGGESRGATAEGDGVVDACFKAVEAIVASSSKLLLYSVKNLTAGTDSQGEVSVRLQQNDRIGNGVGFDTDIVIASVKAYVNALNKLKTQGDRLSQKRGSGV
;
A
#
# COMPACT_ATOMS: atom_id res chain seq x y z
N PRO A 1 10.23 5.23 -15.39
CA PRO A 1 9.03 4.50 -15.87
C PRO A 1 7.75 5.18 -15.40
N THR A 2 6.61 4.97 -16.07
CA THR A 2 5.32 5.59 -15.71
C THR A 2 4.29 4.53 -15.35
N ALA A 3 3.43 4.82 -14.38
CA ALA A 3 2.30 3.95 -14.01
C ALA A 3 1.02 4.77 -13.88
N THR A 4 -0.10 4.21 -14.36
CA THR A 4 -1.45 4.72 -14.14
C THR A 4 -2.18 3.76 -13.21
N ILE A 5 -2.72 4.28 -12.11
CA ILE A 5 -3.43 3.51 -11.09
C ILE A 5 -4.82 4.11 -10.91
N THR A 6 -5.81 3.23 -10.75
CA THR A 6 -7.16 3.58 -10.30
C THR A 6 -7.47 2.80 -9.02
N LEU A 7 -7.94 3.49 -7.98
CA LEU A 7 -8.34 2.92 -6.71
C LEU A 7 -9.76 3.35 -6.35
N GLU A 8 -10.47 2.50 -5.63
CA GLU A 8 -11.68 2.90 -4.93
C GLU A 8 -11.30 3.41 -3.53
N VAL A 9 -11.66 4.66 -3.24
CA VAL A 9 -11.38 5.32 -1.96
C VAL A 9 -12.70 5.80 -1.36
N GLY A 10 -13.19 5.11 -0.32
CA GLY A 10 -14.45 5.48 0.32
C GLY A 10 -15.68 5.30 -0.59
N GLY A 11 -15.64 4.34 -1.51
CA GLY A 11 -16.70 4.07 -2.48
C GLY A 11 -16.62 4.90 -3.77
N GLU A 12 -15.65 5.80 -3.90
CA GLU A 12 -15.44 6.61 -5.09
C GLU A 12 -14.20 6.14 -5.87
N SER A 13 -14.33 5.96 -7.18
CA SER A 13 -13.20 5.63 -8.06
C SER A 13 -12.35 6.86 -8.33
N ARG A 14 -11.05 6.76 -8.05
CA ARG A 14 -10.06 7.84 -8.24
C ARG A 14 -8.84 7.30 -8.96
N GLY A 15 -8.26 8.08 -9.86
CA GLY A 15 -7.10 7.67 -10.64
C GLY A 15 -5.98 8.71 -10.63
N ALA A 16 -4.75 8.23 -10.78
CA ALA A 16 -3.57 9.08 -10.96
C ALA A 16 -2.53 8.37 -11.84
N THR A 17 -1.69 9.19 -12.46
CA THR A 17 -0.50 8.74 -13.20
C THR A 17 0.73 9.35 -12.53
N ALA A 18 1.78 8.56 -12.37
CA ALA A 18 3.04 9.05 -11.81
C ALA A 18 4.26 8.41 -12.50
N GLU A 19 5.36 9.15 -12.47
CA GLU A 19 6.67 8.67 -12.88
C GLU A 19 7.50 8.25 -11.67
N GLY A 20 8.34 7.24 -11.86
CA GLY A 20 9.21 6.72 -10.83
C GLY A 20 10.49 6.10 -11.38
N ASP A 21 11.42 5.83 -10.47
CA ASP A 21 12.75 5.27 -10.76
C ASP A 21 12.65 3.81 -11.22
N GLY A 22 11.53 3.16 -10.92
CA GLY A 22 11.15 1.83 -11.40
C GLY A 22 9.64 1.67 -11.45
N VAL A 23 9.15 0.54 -11.99
CA VAL A 23 7.71 0.28 -12.13
C VAL A 23 6.98 0.28 -10.78
N VAL A 24 7.57 -0.33 -9.75
CA VAL A 24 7.00 -0.37 -8.40
C VAL A 24 6.96 1.01 -7.77
N ASP A 25 8.03 1.80 -7.91
CA ASP A 25 8.10 3.17 -7.40
C ASP A 25 7.06 4.07 -8.08
N ALA A 26 6.92 3.99 -9.41
CA ALA A 26 5.89 4.71 -10.16
C ALA A 26 4.48 4.35 -9.67
N CYS A 27 4.20 3.07 -9.44
CA CYS A 27 2.93 2.62 -8.88
C CYS A 27 2.70 3.18 -7.47
N PHE A 28 3.69 3.13 -6.57
CA PHE A 28 3.56 3.65 -5.21
C PHE A 28 3.33 5.16 -5.21
N LYS A 29 4.03 5.91 -6.04
CA LYS A 29 3.81 7.36 -6.23
C LYS A 29 2.42 7.66 -6.77
N ALA A 30 1.91 6.87 -7.72
CA ALA A 30 0.54 7.04 -8.23
C ALA A 30 -0.51 6.75 -7.14
N VAL A 31 -0.34 5.69 -6.35
CA VAL A 31 -1.20 5.42 -5.19
C VAL A 31 -1.15 6.58 -4.20
N GLU A 32 0.04 7.07 -3.87
CA GLU A 32 0.24 8.18 -2.93
C GLU A 32 -0.41 9.48 -3.41
N ALA A 33 -0.36 9.76 -4.72
CA ALA A 33 -1.06 10.90 -5.32
C ALA A 33 -2.59 10.82 -5.19
N ILE A 34 -3.16 9.60 -5.13
CA ILE A 34 -4.60 9.38 -4.91
C ILE A 34 -4.97 9.52 -3.43
N VAL A 35 -4.18 8.94 -2.53
CA VAL A 35 -4.55 8.81 -1.11
C VAL A 35 -3.99 9.91 -0.20
N ALA A 36 -2.94 10.62 -0.64
CA ALA A 36 -2.23 11.66 0.11
C ALA A 36 -1.92 11.25 1.58
N SER A 37 -1.38 10.04 1.77
CA SER A 37 -1.13 9.47 3.08
C SER A 37 0.04 10.13 3.82
N SER A 38 1.00 10.74 3.10
CA SER A 38 2.27 11.23 3.66
C SER A 38 3.03 10.14 4.44
N SER A 39 2.83 8.87 4.09
CA SER A 39 3.50 7.75 4.74
C SER A 39 4.87 7.48 4.13
N LYS A 40 5.80 6.99 4.96
CA LYS A 40 7.15 6.61 4.56
C LYS A 40 7.24 5.10 4.40
N LEU A 41 7.77 4.64 3.28
CA LEU A 41 8.14 3.24 3.08
C LEU A 41 9.38 2.91 3.93
N LEU A 42 9.23 1.96 4.86
CA LEU A 42 10.33 1.49 5.72
C LEU A 42 10.89 0.14 5.25
N LEU A 43 10.05 -0.72 4.70
CA LEU A 43 10.44 -2.04 4.23
C LEU A 43 9.64 -2.41 2.99
N TYR A 44 10.35 -2.97 2.03
CA TYR A 44 9.81 -3.65 0.86
C TYR A 44 10.57 -4.97 0.71
N SER A 45 9.86 -6.09 0.68
CA SER A 45 10.47 -7.41 0.56
C SER A 45 9.61 -8.29 -0.34
N VAL A 46 10.27 -8.94 -1.30
CA VAL A 46 9.65 -9.89 -2.22
C VAL A 46 10.15 -11.29 -1.88
N LYS A 47 9.23 -12.26 -1.85
CA LYS A 47 9.50 -13.67 -1.63
C LYS A 47 8.70 -14.50 -2.62
N ASN A 48 9.26 -15.63 -3.05
CA ASN A 48 8.51 -16.62 -3.82
C ASN A 48 7.89 -17.63 -2.84
N LEU A 49 6.59 -17.86 -2.96
CA LEU A 49 5.87 -18.83 -2.12
C LEU A 49 6.07 -20.27 -2.60
N THR A 50 6.13 -20.47 -3.91
CA THR A 50 6.23 -21.78 -4.55
C THR A 50 7.31 -21.76 -5.63
N ALA A 51 7.84 -22.94 -5.97
CA ALA A 51 8.79 -23.11 -7.06
C ALA A 51 8.05 -23.51 -8.35
N GLY A 52 8.58 -23.11 -9.50
CA GLY A 52 8.00 -23.40 -10.82
C GLY A 52 7.48 -22.14 -11.52
N THR A 53 6.98 -22.30 -12.74
CA THR A 53 6.49 -21.19 -13.59
C THR A 53 5.21 -20.53 -13.08
N ASP A 54 4.48 -21.21 -12.18
CA ASP A 54 3.25 -20.71 -11.56
C ASP A 54 3.51 -20.17 -10.14
N SER A 55 4.75 -19.75 -9.86
CA SER A 55 5.11 -19.25 -8.53
C SER A 55 4.34 -17.96 -8.22
N GLN A 56 3.56 -17.97 -7.14
CA GLN A 56 2.96 -16.75 -6.62
C GLN A 56 4.02 -15.95 -5.86
N GLY A 57 4.15 -14.67 -6.19
CA GLY A 57 4.98 -13.72 -5.45
C GLY A 57 4.25 -13.22 -4.21
N GLU A 58 4.90 -13.31 -3.06
CA GLU A 58 4.52 -12.59 -1.84
C GLU A 58 5.33 -11.30 -1.77
N VAL A 59 4.64 -10.17 -1.61
CA VAL A 59 5.27 -8.88 -1.32
C VAL A 59 4.82 -8.39 0.04
N SER A 60 5.79 -8.06 0.89
CA SER A 60 5.60 -7.44 2.19
C SER A 60 6.03 -5.98 2.16
N VAL A 61 5.15 -5.08 2.64
CA VAL A 61 5.38 -3.63 2.73
C VAL A 61 5.18 -3.18 4.18
N ARG A 62 6.11 -2.34 4.68
CA ARG A 62 5.95 -1.62 5.95
C ARG A 62 5.93 -0.12 5.69
N LEU A 63 4.84 0.53 6.08
CA LEU A 63 4.69 1.98 6.03
C LEU A 63 4.67 2.57 7.42
N GLN A 64 5.22 3.78 7.55
CA GLN A 64 5.14 4.60 8.74
C GLN A 64 4.39 5.89 8.44
N GLN A 65 3.41 6.23 9.27
CA GLN A 65 2.73 7.53 9.22
C GLN A 65 2.71 8.11 10.64
N ASN A 66 3.51 9.16 10.86
CA ASN A 66 3.85 9.64 12.20
C ASN A 66 4.46 8.50 13.04
N ASP A 67 3.93 8.22 14.23
CA ASP A 67 4.39 7.13 15.11
C ASP A 67 3.71 5.77 14.84
N ARG A 68 2.86 5.69 13.80
CA ARG A 68 2.09 4.48 13.49
C ARG A 68 2.77 3.67 12.39
N ILE A 69 2.66 2.34 12.52
CA ILE A 69 3.20 1.38 11.56
C ILE A 69 2.08 0.54 10.95
N GLY A 70 1.99 0.55 9.62
CA GLY A 70 1.15 -0.34 8.83
C GLY A 70 1.99 -1.39 8.14
N ASN A 71 1.65 -2.67 8.35
CA ASN A 71 2.30 -3.78 7.65
C ASN A 71 1.31 -4.42 6.68
N GLY A 72 1.55 -4.31 5.38
CA GLY A 72 0.74 -4.89 4.33
C GLY A 72 1.44 -6.07 3.66
N VAL A 73 0.64 -7.03 3.20
CA VAL A 73 1.10 -8.16 2.39
C VAL A 73 0.22 -8.23 1.16
N GLY A 74 0.81 -8.52 0.01
CA GLY A 74 0.12 -8.72 -1.26
C GLY A 74 0.62 -9.98 -1.94
N PHE A 75 -0.30 -10.68 -2.60
CA PHE A 75 -0.01 -11.93 -3.30
C PHE A 75 -0.52 -11.84 -4.73
N ASP A 76 0.34 -12.14 -5.68
CA ASP A 76 0.01 -12.16 -7.11
C ASP A 76 1.12 -12.89 -7.88
N THR A 77 0.81 -13.43 -9.05
CA THR A 77 1.83 -13.96 -9.96
C THR A 77 2.63 -12.81 -10.59
N ASP A 78 2.03 -11.63 -10.72
CA ASP A 78 2.72 -10.40 -11.11
C ASP A 78 3.22 -9.63 -9.87
N ILE A 79 4.53 -9.57 -9.70
CA ILE A 79 5.17 -8.88 -8.56
C ILE A 79 4.77 -7.40 -8.48
N VAL A 80 4.47 -6.73 -9.59
CA VAL A 80 4.02 -5.33 -9.59
C VAL A 80 2.64 -5.23 -8.96
N ILE A 81 1.70 -6.11 -9.35
CA ILE A 81 0.36 -6.16 -8.78
C ILE A 81 0.42 -6.53 -7.29
N ALA A 82 1.21 -7.55 -6.93
CA ALA A 82 1.44 -7.94 -5.53
C ALA A 82 1.97 -6.76 -4.70
N SER A 83 2.89 -5.97 -5.26
CA SER A 83 3.46 -4.79 -4.62
C SER A 83 2.40 -3.74 -4.32
N VAL A 84 1.56 -3.40 -5.31
CA VAL A 84 0.48 -2.41 -5.12
C VAL A 84 -0.52 -2.89 -4.07
N LYS A 85 -0.93 -4.17 -4.12
CA LYS A 85 -1.81 -4.78 -3.12
C LYS A 85 -1.20 -4.69 -1.72
N ALA A 86 0.08 -4.99 -1.56
CA ALA A 86 0.78 -4.90 -0.27
C ALA A 86 0.79 -3.46 0.26
N TYR A 87 1.07 -2.47 -0.59
CA TYR A 87 1.09 -1.07 -0.22
C TYR A 87 -0.29 -0.57 0.25
N VAL A 88 -1.34 -0.84 -0.53
CA VAL A 88 -2.73 -0.50 -0.18
C VAL A 88 -3.16 -1.17 1.13
N ASN A 89 -2.79 -2.44 1.34
CA ASN A 89 -3.07 -3.14 2.60
C ASN A 89 -2.37 -2.49 3.80
N ALA A 90 -1.15 -1.99 3.64
CA ALA A 90 -0.43 -1.27 4.69
C ALA A 90 -1.12 0.07 5.02
N LEU A 91 -1.54 0.82 3.99
CA LEU A 91 -2.29 2.08 4.14
C LEU A 91 -3.62 1.88 4.86
N ASN A 92 -4.39 0.86 4.47
CA ASN A 92 -5.67 0.55 5.11
C ASN A 92 -5.49 0.27 6.62
N LYS A 93 -4.43 -0.46 7.01
CA LYS A 93 -4.13 -0.69 8.43
C LYS A 93 -3.77 0.58 9.18
N LEU A 94 -3.01 1.50 8.57
CA LEU A 94 -2.71 2.81 9.18
C LEU A 94 -3.98 3.62 9.42
N LYS A 95 -4.92 3.61 8.45
CA LYS A 95 -6.21 4.29 8.57
C LYS A 95 -7.05 3.73 9.73
N THR A 96 -7.26 2.41 9.76
CA THR A 96 -8.03 1.76 10.84
C THR A 96 -7.43 1.99 12.23
N GLN A 97 -6.10 2.03 12.35
CA GLN A 97 -5.44 2.37 13.63
C GLN A 97 -5.70 3.82 14.05
N GLY A 98 -5.71 4.76 13.09
CA GLY A 98 -6.07 6.15 13.34
C GLY A 98 -7.50 6.31 13.85
N ASP A 99 -8.45 5.68 13.16
CA ASP A 99 -9.88 5.75 13.51
C ASP A 99 -10.14 5.23 14.93
N ARG A 100 -9.50 4.11 15.31
CA ARG A 100 -9.60 3.53 16.66
C ARG A 100 -9.06 4.44 17.77
N LEU A 101 -7.96 5.15 17.51
CA LEU A 101 -7.36 6.08 18.49
C LEU A 101 -8.23 7.33 18.67
N SER A 102 -8.82 7.84 17.59
CA SER A 102 -9.76 8.97 17.63
C SER A 102 -11.03 8.63 18.41
N GLN A 103 -11.56 7.41 18.27
CA GLN A 103 -12.77 6.98 18.99
C GLN A 103 -12.55 6.79 20.50
N LYS A 104 -11.37 6.32 20.93
CA LYS A 104 -11.05 6.17 22.36
C LYS A 104 -10.90 7.50 23.11
N ARG A 105 -10.55 8.58 22.42
CA ARG A 105 -10.44 9.93 23.02
C ARG A 105 -11.80 10.63 23.18
N GLY A 106 -12.83 10.21 22.44
CA GLY A 106 -14.16 10.83 22.46
C GLY A 106 -15.19 10.19 23.41
N SER A 107 -14.87 9.05 24.05
CA SER A 107 -15.80 8.30 24.92
C SER A 107 -15.60 8.58 26.41
N GLY A 108 -14.88 9.66 26.77
CA GLY A 108 -14.58 10.03 28.15
C GLY A 108 -15.04 11.44 28.48
N VAL A 109 -16.35 11.70 28.35
CA VAL A 109 -17.05 12.83 29.01
C VAL A 109 -18.40 12.33 29.49
#